data_AF-A0A3M1HSX1-F1
#
_entry.id   AF-A0A3M1HSX1-F1
#
_cell.length_a   1.000
_cell.length_b   1.000
_cell.length_c   1.000
_cell.angle_alpha   90.00
_cell.angle_beta   90.00
_cell.angle_gamma   90.00
#
_symmetry.space_group_name_H-M   'P 1'
#
loop_
_entity.id
_entity.type
_entity.pdbx_description
1 polymer ?
#
loop_
_entity_poly.entity_id
_entity_poly.type
_entity_poly.pdbx_seq_one_letter_code
_entity_poly.pdbx_strand_id
1 'polypeptide(L)'
;MAVDGCCLTVVDKGEGRLAFDLSEETLSRTRFARLAPGTRVNLEPALRVGDPLGGHWVSGHVDALGEVVELAPAEDGASFVVRLPDALLGYVAVKGSVAINGVSLTINAIEEDCIRMHLIPHTLAHTNLGEMAGSYVHVEVDLIARYLARWLEVYGVRR
;
A
#
# COMPACT_ATOMS: atom_id res chain seq x y z
N MET A 1 11.08 -9.11 -4.14
CA MET A 1 9.87 -9.00 -4.97
C MET A 1 8.79 -8.44 -4.07
N ALA A 2 8.05 -7.42 -4.49
CA ALA A 2 6.91 -6.96 -3.72
C ALA A 2 5.68 -7.80 -4.09
N VAL A 3 4.97 -8.31 -3.09
CA VAL A 3 3.66 -8.98 -3.22
C VAL A 3 2.65 -8.17 -2.43
N ASP A 4 1.65 -7.60 -3.10
CA ASP A 4 0.77 -6.57 -2.52
C ASP A 4 1.56 -5.50 -1.74
N GLY A 5 2.70 -5.06 -2.28
CA GLY A 5 3.55 -4.07 -1.62
C GLY A 5 4.32 -4.57 -0.41
N CYS A 6 4.31 -5.86 -0.06
CA CYS A 6 5.21 -6.41 0.95
C CYS A 6 6.46 -7.00 0.28
N CYS A 7 7.64 -6.55 0.69
CA CYS A 7 8.91 -7.05 0.19
C CYS A 7 9.16 -8.47 0.71
N LEU A 8 9.15 -9.44 -0.21
CA LEU A 8 9.43 -10.84 0.08
C LEU A 8 10.62 -11.35 -0.73
N THR A 9 11.36 -12.28 -0.11
CA THR A 9 12.48 -12.99 -0.74
C THR A 9 11.98 -14.29 -1.36
N VAL A 10 12.24 -14.47 -2.65
CA VAL A 10 11.91 -15.71 -3.35
C VAL A 10 12.83 -16.82 -2.85
N VAL A 11 12.26 -17.89 -2.28
CA VAL A 11 13.00 -19.05 -1.76
C VAL A 11 12.96 -20.25 -2.71
N ASP A 12 11.92 -20.34 -3.54
CA ASP A 12 11.80 -21.33 -4.61
C ASP A 12 11.04 -20.74 -5.81
N LYS A 13 11.33 -21.25 -7.01
CA LYS A 13 10.69 -20.81 -8.27
C LYS A 13 10.48 -21.98 -9.22
N GLY A 14 9.33 -22.00 -9.87
CA GLY A 14 8.96 -22.98 -10.89
C GLY A 14 8.16 -22.34 -12.03
N GLU A 15 7.64 -23.15 -12.94
CA GLU A 15 6.80 -22.66 -14.03
C GLU A 15 5.53 -21.99 -13.48
N GLY A 16 5.43 -20.67 -13.66
CA GLY A 16 4.30 -19.87 -13.18
C GLY A 16 4.20 -19.75 -11.64
N ARG A 17 5.23 -20.16 -10.88
CA ARG A 17 5.20 -20.19 -9.41
C ARG A 17 6.42 -19.52 -8.79
N LEU A 18 6.18 -18.71 -7.78
CA LEU A 18 7.18 -18.25 -6.82
C LEU A 18 6.75 -18.68 -5.42
N ALA A 19 7.71 -19.06 -4.57
CA ALA A 19 7.49 -19.36 -3.16
C ALA A 19 8.28 -18.38 -2.29
N PHE A 20 7.73 -18.08 -1.13
CA PHE A 20 8.26 -17.11 -0.18
C PHE A 20 8.09 -17.66 1.24
N ASP A 21 9.08 -17.42 2.10
CA ASP A 21 8.94 -17.60 3.54
C ASP A 21 8.46 -16.30 4.17
N LEU A 22 7.46 -16.39 5.04
CA LEU A 22 6.88 -15.24 5.73
C LEU A 22 7.23 -15.30 7.21
N SER A 23 7.75 -14.20 7.73
CA SER A 23 7.99 -14.05 9.17
C SER A 23 6.68 -13.85 9.94
N GLU A 24 6.71 -14.07 11.25
CA GLU A 24 5.56 -13.77 12.12
C GLU A 24 5.18 -12.28 12.06
N GLU A 25 6.16 -11.37 12.03
CA GLU A 25 5.92 -9.93 11.86
C GLU A 25 5.22 -9.64 10.53
N THR A 26 5.65 -10.30 9.45
CA THR A 26 4.98 -10.15 8.16
C THR A 26 3.53 -10.61 8.25
N LEU A 27 3.26 -11.78 8.85
CA LEU A 27 1.90 -12.31 8.99
C LEU A 27 1.02 -11.46 9.91
N SER A 28 1.59 -10.78 10.91
CA SER A 28 0.85 -9.92 11.83
C SER A 28 0.48 -8.57 11.22
N ARG A 29 1.29 -8.05 10.29
CA ARG A 29 1.12 -6.74 9.64
C ARG A 29 0.40 -6.78 8.29
N THR A 30 0.30 -7.96 7.68
CA THR A 30 -0.25 -8.14 6.33
C THR A 30 -1.53 -8.98 6.34
N ARG A 31 -2.25 -8.98 5.22
CA ARG A 31 -3.44 -9.79 5.02
C ARG A 31 -3.09 -11.23 4.61
N PHE A 32 -1.80 -11.58 4.52
CA PHE A 32 -1.32 -12.84 3.98
C PHE A 32 -1.84 -14.07 4.71
N ALA A 33 -2.00 -14.01 6.04
CA ALA A 33 -2.59 -15.09 6.82
C ALA A 33 -4.06 -15.39 6.47
N ARG A 34 -4.74 -14.48 5.75
CA ARG A 34 -6.14 -14.57 5.35
C ARG A 34 -6.32 -14.88 3.86
N LEU A 35 -5.24 -15.01 3.10
CA LEU A 35 -5.32 -15.31 1.67
C LEU A 35 -5.74 -16.76 1.43
N ALA A 36 -6.60 -16.94 0.43
CA ALA A 36 -6.99 -18.26 -0.06
C ALA A 36 -6.35 -18.53 -1.43
N PRO A 37 -6.10 -19.80 -1.80
CA PRO A 37 -5.70 -20.15 -3.15
C PRO A 37 -6.61 -19.50 -4.20
N GLY A 38 -6.01 -18.93 -5.24
CA GLY A 38 -6.73 -18.18 -6.29
C GLY A 38 -6.94 -16.70 -6.00
N THR A 39 -6.58 -16.19 -4.82
CA THR A 39 -6.64 -14.76 -4.53
C THR A 39 -5.63 -14.00 -5.40
N ARG A 40 -6.09 -12.93 -6.06
CA ARG A 40 -5.23 -12.05 -6.86
C ARG A 40 -4.37 -11.15 -5.95
N VAL A 41 -3.10 -11.02 -6.32
CA VAL A 41 -2.12 -10.15 -5.65
C VAL A 41 -1.41 -9.28 -6.68
N ASN A 42 -1.02 -8.08 -6.30
CA ASN A 42 -0.15 -7.22 -7.10
C ASN A 42 1.29 -7.73 -6.96
N LEU A 43 2.05 -7.73 -8.06
CA LEU A 43 3.46 -8.13 -8.08
C LEU A 43 4.29 -7.01 -8.68
N GLU A 44 5.35 -6.60 -8.00
CA GLU A 44 6.30 -5.62 -8.51
C GLU A 44 7.75 -6.11 -8.27
N PRO A 45 8.57 -6.28 -9.33
CA PRO A 45 9.98 -6.57 -9.19
C PRO A 45 10.72 -5.46 -8.46
N ALA A 46 11.82 -5.80 -7.79
CA ALA A 46 12.68 -4.77 -7.22
C ALA A 46 13.28 -3.89 -8.34
N LEU A 47 13.23 -2.57 -8.14
CA LEU A 47 13.78 -1.59 -9.06
C LEU A 47 15.29 -1.81 -9.24
N ARG A 48 15.77 -1.80 -10.49
CA ARG A 48 17.20 -1.86 -10.81
C ARG A 48 17.76 -0.45 -10.97
N VAL A 49 19.07 -0.32 -10.80
CA VAL A 49 19.75 0.94 -11.06
C VAL A 49 19.54 1.34 -12.53
N GLY A 50 18.99 2.53 -12.74
CA GLY A 50 18.68 3.07 -14.06
C GLY A 50 17.24 2.82 -14.54
N ASP A 51 16.45 2.03 -13.81
CA ASP A 51 15.02 1.87 -14.11
C ASP A 51 14.25 3.17 -13.81
N PRO A 52 13.19 3.49 -14.58
CA PRO A 52 12.36 4.66 -14.31
C PRO A 52 11.54 4.49 -13.02
N LEU A 53 11.52 5.53 -12.19
CA LEU A 53 10.65 5.61 -11.00
C LEU A 53 9.40 6.44 -11.34
N GLY A 54 8.31 5.76 -11.71
CA GLY A 54 7.06 6.41 -12.14
C GLY A 54 6.11 6.83 -11.01
N GLY A 55 6.26 6.25 -9.82
CA GLY A 55 5.47 6.57 -8.62
C GLY A 55 6.30 7.34 -7.59
N HIS A 56 6.26 6.87 -6.34
CA HIS A 56 7.13 7.33 -5.26
C HIS A 56 7.99 6.18 -4.74
N TRP A 57 8.83 6.45 -3.74
CA TRP A 57 9.66 5.43 -3.10
C TRP A 57 8.80 4.50 -2.25
N VAL A 58 8.61 3.26 -2.73
CA VAL A 58 7.97 2.17 -1.99
C VAL A 58 9.05 1.19 -1.56
N SER A 59 9.24 1.05 -0.26
CA SER A 59 10.24 0.17 0.35
C SER A 59 9.78 -1.29 0.43
N GLY A 60 8.47 -1.50 0.42
CA GLY A 60 7.86 -2.80 0.61
C GLY A 60 7.67 -3.17 2.08
N HIS A 61 7.74 -2.18 2.98
CA HIS A 61 7.55 -2.35 4.42
C HIS A 61 6.16 -1.86 4.81
N VAL A 62 5.20 -2.79 4.76
CA VAL A 62 3.81 -2.54 5.14
C VAL A 62 3.73 -2.10 6.60
N ASP A 63 3.10 -0.95 6.84
CA ASP A 63 2.95 -0.39 8.18
C ASP A 63 1.77 -0.98 8.94
N ALA A 64 0.64 -1.09 8.23
CA ALA A 64 -0.59 -1.63 8.79
C ALA A 64 -1.56 -2.09 7.70
N LEU A 65 -2.66 -2.69 8.17
CA LEU A 65 -3.85 -2.91 7.36
C LEU A 65 -4.76 -1.69 7.39
N GLY A 66 -5.23 -1.26 6.22
CA GLY A 66 -6.33 -0.32 6.07
C GLY A 66 -7.59 -1.05 5.62
N GLU A 67 -8.76 -0.54 6.00
CA GLU A 67 -10.06 -1.08 5.61
C GLU A 67 -10.61 -0.28 4.43
N VAL A 68 -10.99 -0.95 3.33
CA VAL A 68 -11.64 -0.30 2.18
C VAL A 68 -13.11 -0.08 2.51
N VAL A 69 -13.44 1.15 2.87
CA VAL A 69 -14.81 1.55 3.26
C VAL A 69 -15.64 2.04 2.07
N GLU A 70 -14.98 2.44 0.98
CA GLU A 70 -15.64 2.81 -0.28
C GLU A 70 -14.83 2.33 -1.47
N LEU A 71 -15.51 1.68 -2.42
CA LEU A 71 -15.06 1.50 -3.78
C LEU A 71 -16.27 1.69 -4.68
N ALA A 72 -16.40 2.88 -5.28
CA ALA A 72 -17.59 3.28 -6.02
C ALA A 72 -17.21 3.90 -7.38
N PRO A 73 -18.03 3.70 -8.44
CA PRO A 73 -17.80 4.35 -9.71
C PRO A 73 -17.73 5.88 -9.58
N ALA A 74 -16.80 6.49 -10.30
CA ALA A 74 -16.62 7.93 -10.38
C ALA A 74 -16.43 8.36 -11.84
N GLU A 75 -16.35 9.67 -12.09
CA GLU A 75 -15.98 10.17 -13.42
C GLU A 75 -14.57 9.66 -13.78
N ASP A 76 -14.47 8.92 -14.88
CA ASP A 76 -13.23 8.32 -15.38
C ASP A 76 -12.47 7.47 -14.33
N GLY A 77 -13.18 6.54 -13.69
CA GLY A 77 -12.57 5.59 -12.78
C GLY A 77 -13.44 5.21 -11.58
N ALA A 78 -12.83 5.12 -10.42
CA ALA A 78 -13.50 4.83 -9.17
C ALA A 78 -12.97 5.69 -8.01
N SER A 79 -13.89 6.14 -7.16
CA SER A 79 -13.58 6.65 -5.82
C SER A 79 -13.19 5.48 -4.94
N PHE A 80 -12.05 5.61 -4.25
CA PHE A 80 -11.49 4.58 -3.39
C PHE A 80 -11.12 5.20 -2.05
N VAL A 81 -11.81 4.78 -1.00
CA VAL A 81 -11.63 5.30 0.35
C VAL A 81 -11.13 4.19 1.26
N VAL A 82 -10.02 4.46 1.93
CA VAL A 82 -9.39 3.54 2.89
C VAL A 82 -9.38 4.19 4.26
N ARG A 83 -10.02 3.53 5.23
CA ARG A 83 -9.88 3.85 6.65
C ARG A 83 -8.52 3.36 7.13
N LEU A 84 -7.77 4.27 7.75
CA LEU A 84 -6.45 4.01 8.31
C LEU A 84 -6.55 3.81 9.82
N PRO A 85 -5.65 3.01 10.42
CA PRO A 85 -5.43 3.07 11.87
C PRO A 85 -4.91 4.44 12.29
N ASP A 86 -5.32 4.92 13.47
CA ASP A 86 -4.91 6.22 14.04
C ASP A 86 -3.40 6.47 14.00
N ALA A 87 -2.61 5.41 14.20
CA ALA A 87 -1.15 5.46 14.19
C ALA A 87 -0.57 5.95 12.84
N LEU A 88 -1.30 5.83 11.73
CA LEU A 88 -0.85 6.26 10.40
C LEU A 88 -1.31 7.66 10.00
N LEU A 89 -2.26 8.26 10.73
CA LEU A 89 -2.85 9.56 10.33
C LEU A 89 -1.82 10.70 10.31
N GLY A 90 -0.79 10.63 11.15
CA GLY A 90 0.30 11.62 11.18
C GLY A 90 1.27 11.55 9.98
N TYR A 91 1.14 10.54 9.12
CA TYR A 91 2.05 10.27 8.00
C TYR A 91 1.43 10.53 6.63
N VAL A 92 0.14 10.88 6.59
CA VAL A 92 -0.60 11.13 5.35
C VAL A 92 -0.86 12.62 5.17
N ALA A 93 -0.84 13.07 3.92
CA ALA A 93 -1.12 14.46 3.57
C ALA A 93 -1.89 14.53 2.24
N VAL A 94 -2.79 15.51 2.11
CA VAL A 94 -3.46 15.79 0.84
C VAL A 94 -2.43 16.15 -0.22
N LYS A 95 -2.55 15.54 -1.41
CA LYS A 95 -1.55 15.53 -2.50
C LYS A 95 -0.24 14.80 -2.16
N GLY A 96 -0.14 14.16 -1.00
CA GLY A 96 0.94 13.24 -0.65
C GLY A 96 0.76 11.88 -1.31
N SER A 97 1.82 11.08 -1.25
CA SER A 97 1.84 9.72 -1.76
C SER A 97 1.55 8.68 -0.66
N VAL A 98 0.95 7.57 -1.07
CA VAL A 98 0.72 6.39 -0.24
C VAL A 98 0.77 5.15 -1.15
N ALA A 99 1.26 4.03 -0.63
CA ALA A 99 1.20 2.76 -1.35
C ALA A 99 0.09 1.88 -0.76
N ILE A 100 -0.85 1.44 -1.60
CA ILE A 100 -1.92 0.51 -1.23
C ILE A 100 -1.77 -0.79 -2.01
N ASN A 101 -1.57 -1.91 -1.30
CA ASN A 101 -1.18 -3.17 -1.91
C ASN A 101 -0.01 -3.00 -2.91
N GLY A 102 0.95 -2.11 -2.60
CA GLY A 102 2.09 -1.78 -3.45
C GLY A 102 1.80 -0.79 -4.59
N VAL A 103 0.55 -0.40 -4.81
CA VAL A 103 0.20 0.58 -5.85
C VAL A 103 0.43 1.98 -5.30
N SER A 104 1.32 2.74 -5.94
CA SER A 104 1.55 4.15 -5.65
C SER A 104 0.33 4.98 -6.04
N LEU A 105 -0.26 5.68 -5.07
CA LEU A 105 -1.46 6.51 -5.25
C LEU A 105 -1.26 7.89 -4.62
N THR A 106 -2.05 8.85 -5.12
CA THR A 106 -2.09 10.22 -4.59
C THR A 106 -3.31 10.38 -3.71
N ILE A 107 -3.12 10.90 -2.50
CA ILE A 107 -4.22 11.19 -1.57
C ILE A 107 -4.95 12.46 -2.04
N ASN A 108 -6.22 12.33 -2.41
CA ASN A 108 -7.06 13.44 -2.86
C ASN A 108 -7.70 14.20 -1.71
N ALA A 109 -8.15 13.49 -0.67
CA ALA A 109 -8.77 14.07 0.52
C ALA A 109 -8.47 13.22 1.76
N ILE A 110 -8.58 13.85 2.92
CA ILE A 110 -8.49 13.20 4.23
C ILE A 110 -9.70 13.68 5.03
N GLU A 111 -10.51 12.74 5.49
CA GLU A 111 -11.73 12.98 6.26
C GLU A 111 -11.67 12.06 7.49
N GLU A 112 -11.53 12.64 8.69
CA GLU A 112 -11.33 11.89 9.94
C GLU A 112 -10.14 10.90 9.86
N ASP A 113 -10.42 9.60 9.89
CA ASP A 113 -9.47 8.50 9.80
C ASP A 113 -9.36 7.91 8.38
N CYS A 114 -10.04 8.51 7.40
CA CYS A 114 -10.15 7.99 6.05
C CYS A 114 -9.34 8.84 5.05
N ILE A 115 -8.61 8.14 4.17
CA ILE A 115 -7.99 8.76 3.00
C ILE A 115 -8.78 8.39 1.74
N ARG A 116 -8.99 9.37 0.87
CA ARG A 116 -9.64 9.19 -0.44
C ARG A 116 -8.60 9.29 -1.54
N MET A 117 -8.64 8.35 -2.47
CA MET A 117 -7.89 8.38 -3.73
C MET A 117 -8.82 8.12 -4.92
N HIS A 118 -8.33 8.46 -6.11
CA HIS A 118 -8.98 8.14 -7.39
C HIS A 118 -8.23 7.03 -8.10
N LEU A 119 -8.94 5.96 -8.46
CA LEU A 119 -8.39 4.87 -9.28
C LEU A 119 -8.76 5.09 -10.74
N ILE A 120 -7.77 5.39 -11.57
CA ILE A 120 -7.95 5.52 -13.02
C ILE A 120 -8.22 4.16 -13.68
N PRO A 121 -8.81 4.11 -14.89
CA PRO A 121 -9.15 2.85 -15.56
C PRO A 121 -7.96 1.89 -15.73
N HIS A 122 -6.77 2.43 -15.99
CA HIS A 122 -5.57 1.61 -16.11
C HIS A 122 -5.22 0.89 -14.80
N THR A 123 -5.28 1.58 -13.66
CA THR A 123 -5.02 1.00 -12.34
C THR A 123 -6.05 -0.05 -11.98
N LEU A 124 -7.33 0.19 -12.27
CA LEU A 124 -8.41 -0.79 -12.05
C LEU A 124 -8.18 -2.07 -12.87
N ALA A 125 -7.72 -1.94 -14.12
CA ALA A 125 -7.50 -3.09 -15.01
C ALA A 125 -6.24 -3.91 -14.66
N HIS A 126 -5.19 -3.27 -14.13
CA HIS A 126 -3.87 -3.90 -13.97
C HIS A 126 -3.51 -4.24 -12.51
N THR A 127 -4.39 -3.94 -11.55
CA THR A 127 -4.16 -4.22 -10.13
C THR A 127 -5.36 -4.95 -9.52
N ASN A 128 -5.21 -5.44 -8.29
CA ASN A 128 -6.31 -6.05 -7.54
C ASN A 128 -7.26 -5.04 -6.88
N LEU A 129 -6.96 -3.74 -6.92
CA LEU A 129 -7.69 -2.73 -6.14
C LEU A 129 -9.18 -2.60 -6.52
N GLY A 130 -9.53 -2.90 -7.78
CA GLY A 130 -10.91 -2.91 -8.26
C GLY A 130 -11.80 -4.00 -7.65
N GLU A 131 -11.24 -4.93 -6.87
CA GLU A 131 -11.97 -6.04 -6.24
C GLU A 131 -11.97 -5.93 -4.71
N MET A 132 -11.43 -4.84 -4.13
CA MET A 132 -11.15 -4.75 -2.69
C MET A 132 -12.28 -4.15 -1.84
N ALA A 133 -13.49 -3.98 -2.38
CA ALA A 133 -14.62 -3.42 -1.61
C ALA A 133 -14.89 -4.23 -0.32
N GLY A 134 -14.91 -3.55 0.83
CA GLY A 134 -15.17 -4.17 2.15
C GLY A 134 -14.05 -5.09 2.66
N SER A 135 -12.85 -5.01 2.07
CA SER A 135 -11.71 -5.85 2.44
C SER A 135 -10.58 -5.04 3.07
N TYR A 136 -9.55 -5.74 3.56
CA TYR A 136 -8.33 -5.11 4.09
C TYR A 136 -7.23 -5.06 3.04
N VAL A 137 -6.55 -3.91 2.98
CA VAL A 137 -5.41 -3.65 2.09
C VAL A 137 -4.16 -3.35 2.91
N HIS A 138 -2.99 -3.65 2.34
CA HIS A 138 -1.72 -3.21 2.90
C HIS A 138 -1.55 -1.72 2.68
N VAL A 139 -1.15 -1.00 3.72
CA VAL A 139 -0.82 0.42 3.65
C VAL A 139 0.66 0.58 4.00
N GLU A 140 1.39 1.22 3.11
CA GLU A 140 2.74 1.74 3.36
C GLU A 140 2.71 3.27 3.19
N VAL A 141 3.14 3.99 4.22
CA VAL A 141 3.23 5.45 4.21
C VAL A 141 4.48 5.91 3.46
N ASP A 142 4.45 7.13 2.92
CA ASP A 142 5.61 7.70 2.25
C ASP A 142 6.85 7.69 3.16
N LEU A 143 7.96 7.19 2.64
CA LEU A 143 9.25 7.12 3.32
C LEU A 143 9.70 8.50 3.86
N ILE A 144 9.42 9.57 3.12
CA ILE A 144 9.74 10.94 3.53
C ILE A 144 8.92 11.31 4.78
N ALA A 145 7.62 11.01 4.80
CA ALA A 145 6.76 11.26 5.94
C ALA A 145 7.24 10.49 7.18
N ARG A 146 7.66 9.23 7.00
CA ARG A 146 8.22 8.39 8.08
C ARG A 146 9.43 9.04 8.73
N TYR A 147 10.41 9.46 7.93
CA TYR A 147 11.62 10.08 8.47
C TYR A 147 11.36 11.47 9.05
N LEU A 148 10.44 12.24 8.47
CA LEU A 148 10.04 13.53 9.03
C LEU A 148 9.37 13.37 10.39
N ALA A 149 8.44 12.42 10.53
CA ALA A 149 7.79 12.13 11.81
C ALA A 149 8.81 11.70 12.87
N ARG A 150 9.74 10.80 12.51
CA ARG A 150 10.82 10.39 13.42
C ARG A 150 11.74 11.56 13.80
N TRP A 151 12.06 12.44 12.85
CA TRP A 151 12.85 13.64 13.11
C TRP A 151 12.15 14.57 14.10
N LEU A 152 10.85 14.82 13.91
CA LEU A 152 10.04 15.65 14.81
C LEU A 152 9.86 15.01 16.19
N GLU A 153 9.76 13.69 16.27
CA GLU A 153 9.69 12.96 17.54
C GLU A 153 10.97 13.17 18.39
N VAL A 154 12.14 13.14 17.75
CA VAL A 154 13.44 13.24 18.43
C VAL A 154 13.88 14.68 18.67
N TYR A 155 13.65 15.58 17.71
CA TYR A 155 14.21 16.94 17.71
C TYR A 155 13.15 18.05 17.64
N GLY A 156 11.88 17.72 17.42
CA GLY A 156 10.80 18.70 17.44
C GLY A 156 10.63 19.28 18.84
N VAL A 157 10.69 20.61 18.97
CA VAL A 157 10.31 21.28 20.20
C VAL A 157 8.84 20.97 20.44
N ARG A 158 8.53 20.10 21.40
CA ARG A 158 7.16 19.94 21.91
C ARG A 158 6.71 21.31 22.39
N ARG A 159 5.83 21.96 21.63
CA ARG A 159 5.10 23.14 22.10
C ARG A 159 3.97 22.68 23.00
#